data_AF-A0A1Y0H0D2-F1
#
_entry.id   AF-A0A1Y0H0D2-F1
#
_cell.length_a   1.000
_cell.length_b   1.000
_cell.length_c   1.000
_cell.angle_alpha   90.00
_cell.angle_beta   90.00
_cell.angle_gamma   90.00
#
_symmetry.space_group_name_H-M   'P 1'
#
loop_
_entity.id
_entity.type
_entity.pdbx_description
1 polymer ?
#
loop_
_entity_poly.entity_id
_entity_poly.type
_entity_poly.pdbx_seq_one_letter_code
_entity_poly.pdbx_strand_id
1 'polypeptide(L)' 'MAIEPVVGDKYLFTWAELGKPTVAAEIKLPGLGVLIFDDADAHYAKQIGENAAYFIRRSRVMGEGIYVVVSRQQPAEQ' A
#
# COMPACT_ATOMS: atom_id res chain seq x y z
N MET A 1 0.94 16.79 13.29
CA MET A 1 1.43 15.41 13.43
C MET A 1 0.41 14.62 14.21
N ALA A 2 -0.22 13.63 13.57
CA ALA A 2 -0.90 12.53 14.23
C ALA A 2 -1.08 11.43 13.18
N ILE A 3 -0.08 10.56 13.03
CA ILE A 3 -0.20 9.36 12.21
C ILE A 3 -0.32 8.20 13.17
N GLU A 4 -1.53 7.94 13.66
CA GLU A 4 -1.86 6.63 14.25
C GLU A 4 -3.31 6.29 13.88
N PRO A 5 -3.52 5.11 13.27
CA PRO A 5 -3.68 3.94 14.13
C PRO A 5 -2.83 2.75 13.66
N VAL A 6 -1.98 2.25 14.55
CA VAL A 6 -1.36 0.92 14.41
C VAL A 6 -2.41 -0.12 14.76
N VAL A 7 -3.03 -0.72 13.75
CA VAL A 7 -3.97 -1.85 13.92
C VAL A 7 -3.32 -3.11 13.36
N GLY A 8 -2.54 -3.84 14.18
CA GLY A 8 -1.95 -5.15 13.85
C GLY A 8 -0.69 -5.10 12.97
N ASP A 9 -0.37 -6.21 12.28
CA ASP A 9 0.75 -6.37 11.31
C ASP A 9 0.59 -5.52 10.03
N LYS A 10 0.14 -4.27 10.16
CA LYS A 10 -0.11 -3.35 9.06
C LYS A 10 1.04 -2.36 8.95
N TYR A 11 1.60 -2.27 7.74
CA TYR A 11 2.66 -1.32 7.41
C TYR A 11 2.08 -0.20 6.56
N LEU A 12 2.50 1.04 6.80
CA LEU A 12 2.13 2.19 5.99
C LEU A 12 3.25 2.47 4.98
N PHE A 13 2.92 2.43 3.69
CA PHE A 13 3.82 2.74 2.58
C PHE A 13 3.23 3.86 1.72
N THR A 14 4.04 4.86 1.39
CA THR A 14 3.67 5.90 0.43
C THR A 14 3.77 5.38 -1.00
N TRP A 15 3.02 5.98 -1.92
CA TRP A 15 3.10 5.63 -3.34
C TRP A 15 4.51 5.81 -3.92
N ALA A 16 5.25 6.79 -3.41
CA ALA A 16 6.64 7.03 -3.77
C ALA A 16 7.57 5.88 -3.33
N GLU A 17 7.39 5.36 -2.11
CA GLU A 17 8.15 4.20 -1.61
C GLU A 17 7.85 2.91 -2.38
N LEU A 18 6.63 2.79 -2.92
CA LEU A 18 6.24 1.69 -3.80
C LEU A 18 6.79 1.83 -5.23
N GLY A 19 7.48 2.93 -5.56
CA GLY A 19 8.02 3.17 -6.90
C GLY A 19 7.02 3.74 -7.91
N LYS A 20 5.93 4.35 -7.43
CA LYS A 20 4.86 4.95 -8.25
C LYS A 20 4.25 3.98 -9.29
N PRO A 21 3.80 2.77 -8.89
CA PRO A 21 3.14 1.84 -9.80
C PRO A 21 1.88 2.49 -10.40
N THR A 22 1.76 2.42 -11.73
CA THR A 22 0.64 2.96 -12.50
C THR A 22 -0.25 1.89 -13.13
N VAL A 23 0.10 0.62 -12.93
CA VAL A 23 -0.59 -0.60 -13.37
C VAL A 23 -0.46 -1.65 -12.26
N ALA A 24 -1.25 -2.73 -12.33
CA ALA A 24 -1.07 -3.86 -11.43
C ALA A 24 0.37 -4.37 -11.45
N ALA A 25 0.94 -4.64 -10.27
CA ALA A 25 2.34 -4.97 -10.11
C ALA A 25 2.59 -5.82 -8.85
N GLU A 26 3.61 -6.67 -8.95
CA GLU A 26 4.21 -7.33 -7.80
C GLU A 26 5.45 -6.55 -7.36
N ILE A 27 5.41 -5.96 -6.17
CA ILE A 27 6.45 -5.05 -5.69
C ILE A 27 7.23 -5.75 -4.58
N LYS A 28 8.52 -5.98 -4.80
CA LYS A 28 9.39 -6.56 -3.77
C LYS A 28 9.72 -5.49 -2.73
N LEU A 29 9.35 -5.75 -1.48
CA LEU A 29 9.68 -4.93 -0.31
C LEU A 29 10.88 -5.56 0.41
N PRO A 30 12.07 -4.93 0.37
CA PRO A 30 13.27 -5.49 1.00
C PRO A 30 13.06 -5.79 2.48
N GLY A 31 13.39 -7.01 2.91
CA GLY A 31 13.23 -7.46 4.30
C GLY A 31 11.79 -7.73 4.75
N LEU A 32 10.79 -7.47 3.91
CA LEU A 32 9.37 -7.67 4.23
C LEU A 32 8.77 -8.80 3.40
N GLY A 33 8.93 -8.77 2.08
CA GLY A 33 8.39 -9.77 1.14
C GLY A 33 7.87 -9.18 -0.17
N VAL A 34 6.77 -9.70 -0.71
CA VAL A 34 6.16 -9.23 -1.97
C VAL A 34 4.80 -8.60 -1.70
N LEU A 35 4.60 -7.38 -2.19
CA LEU A 35 3.32 -6.69 -2.21
C LEU A 35 2.61 -6.94 -3.53
N ILE A 36 1.35 -7.37 -3.45
CA ILE A 36 0.45 -7.44 -4.61
C ILE A 36 -0.30 -6.11 -4.69
N PHE A 37 -0.09 -5.38 -5.78
CA PHE A 37 -0.73 -4.12 -6.11
C PHE A 37 -1.66 -4.35 -7.29
N ASP A 38 -2.97 -4.14 -7.11
CA ASP A 38 -3.95 -4.48 -8.14
C ASP A 38 -4.35 -3.27 -9.02
N ASP A 39 -5.20 -3.53 -10.02
CA ASP A 39 -5.67 -2.47 -10.93
C ASP A 39 -6.52 -1.41 -10.22
N ALA A 40 -7.22 -1.78 -9.14
CA ALA A 40 -7.93 -0.81 -8.32
C ALA A 40 -6.91 0.07 -7.58
N ASP A 41 -5.81 -0.47 -7.06
CA ASP A 41 -4.79 0.33 -6.41
C ASP A 41 -4.18 1.34 -7.38
N ALA A 42 -3.89 0.90 -8.61
CA ALA A 42 -3.36 1.73 -9.68
C ALA A 42 -4.32 2.84 -10.11
N HIS A 43 -5.61 2.54 -10.24
CA HIS A 43 -6.63 3.50 -10.63
C HIS A 43 -6.74 4.64 -9.61
N TYR A 44 -6.76 4.32 -8.32
CA TYR A 44 -6.92 5.33 -7.27
C TYR A 44 -5.61 6.06 -6.98
N ALA A 45 -4.44 5.42 -7.17
CA ALA A 45 -3.14 6.08 -7.10
C ALA A 45 -3.09 7.32 -8.00
N LYS A 46 -3.59 7.16 -9.24
CA LYS A 46 -3.65 8.23 -10.24
C LYS A 46 -4.57 9.38 -9.84
N GLN A 47 -5.61 9.11 -9.05
CA GLN A 47 -6.57 10.13 -8.59
C GLN A 47 -6.06 10.90 -7.37
N ILE A 48 -5.40 10.22 -6.43
CA ILE A 48 -4.91 10.83 -5.19
C ILE A 48 -3.55 11.53 -5.40
N GLY A 49 -2.78 11.10 -6.41
CA GLY A 49 -1.49 11.70 -6.75
C GLY A 49 -0.40 11.39 -5.72
N GLU A 50 0.58 12.28 -5.59
CA GLU A 50 1.78 12.05 -4.77
C GLU A 50 1.50 11.86 -3.27
N ASN A 51 0.32 12.26 -2.79
CA ASN A 51 -0.08 12.14 -1.39
C ASN A 51 -0.75 10.79 -1.05
N ALA A 52 -0.78 9.83 -1.98
CA ALA A 52 -1.36 8.52 -1.74
C ALA A 52 -0.51 7.70 -0.75
N ALA A 53 -1.13 7.24 0.33
CA ALA A 53 -0.54 6.33 1.29
C ALA A 53 -1.38 5.05 1.42
N TYR A 54 -0.70 3.91 1.50
CA TYR A 54 -1.27 2.58 1.46
C TYR A 54 -0.97 1.83 2.75
N PHE A 55 -2.00 1.29 3.38
CA PHE A 55 -1.82 0.30 4.42
C PHE A 55 -1.76 -1.07 3.76
N ILE A 56 -0.67 -1.79 4.01
CA ILE A 56 -0.50 -3.16 3.56
C ILE A 56 -0.60 -4.09 4.76
N ARG A 57 -1.15 -5.29 4.57
CA ARG A 57 -1.16 -6.34 5.59
C ARG A 57 -0.57 -7.62 5.02
N ARG A 58 0.02 -8.45 5.88
CA ARG A 58 0.42 -9.80 5.48
C ARG A 58 -0.81 -10.65 5.15
N SER A 59 -0.78 -11.32 4.01
CA SER A 59 -1.83 -12.23 3.54
C SER A 59 -1.47 -13.67 3.85
N ARG A 60 -2.05 -14.23 4.92
CA ARG A 60 -1.85 -15.66 5.26
C ARG A 60 -2.34 -16.62 4.18
N VAL A 61 -3.32 -16.20 3.38
CA VAL A 61 -3.94 -17.03 2.34
C VAL A 61 -3.05 -17.13 1.09
N MET A 62 -2.24 -16.11 0.81
CA MET A 62 -1.38 -16.10 -0.38
C MET A 62 0.01 -16.72 -0.13
N GLY A 63 0.37 -16.94 1.13
CA GLY A 63 1.63 -17.56 1.52
C GLY A 63 2.43 -16.67 2.46
N GLU A 64 3.51 -17.24 3.02
CA GLU A 64 4.41 -16.48 3.89
C GLU A 64 5.13 -15.39 3.11
N GLY A 65 5.28 -14.21 3.72
CA GLY A 65 5.95 -13.07 3.10
C GLY A 65 5.16 -12.39 1.98
N ILE A 66 3.89 -12.73 1.74
CA ILE A 66 3.05 -11.98 0.80
C ILE A 66 2.22 -10.94 1.55
N TYR A 67 2.19 -9.72 1.02
CA TYR A 67 1.43 -8.58 1.55
C TYR A 67 0.43 -8.11 0.50
N VAL A 68 -0.70 -7.61 0.96
CA VAL A 68 -1.76 -7.05 0.13
C VAL A 68 -2.13 -5.67 0.64
N VAL A 69 -2.46 -4.76 -0.28
CA VAL A 69 -3.01 -3.46 0.05
C VAL A 69 -4.42 -3.64 0.62
N VAL A 70 -4.73 -2.98 1.73
CA VAL A 70 -6.03 -3.13 2.42
C VAL A 70 -6.78 -1.84 2.71
N SER A 71 -6.09 -0.72 2.76
CA SER A 71 -6.75 0.58 2.84
C SER A 71 -5.84 1.67 2.31
N ARG A 72 -6.45 2.74 1.80
CA ARG A 72 -5.76 3.89 1.22
C ARG A 72 -6.15 5.11 2.04
N GLN A 73 -5.18 5.89 2.51
CA GLN A 73 -5.48 7.19 3.07
C GLN A 73 -5.73 8.15 1.90
N GLN A 74 -6.96 8.62 1.76
CA GLN A 74 -7.19 9.90 1.10
C GLN A 74 -6.75 10.97 2.11
N PRO A 75 -5.89 11.92 1.74
CA PRO A 75 -5.74 13.11 2.56
C PRO A 75 -7.13 13.74 2.69
N ALA A 76 -7.58 13.97 3.92
CA ALA A 76 -8.84 14.68 4.16
C ALA A 76 -8.74 16.02 3.41
N GLU A 77 -9.73 16.30 2.56
CA GLU A 77 -9.90 17.62 1.94
C GLU A 77 -9.71 18.67 3.04
N GLN A 78 -8.70 19.53 2.87
CA GLN A 78 -8.55 20.75 3.67
C GLN A 78 -9.43 21.85 3.08
#